data_AF-A0A6C2YPJ9-F1
#
_entry.id   AF-A0A6C2YPJ9-F1
#
_cell.length_a   1.000
_cell.length_b   1.000
_cell.length_c   1.000
_cell.angle_alpha   90.00
_cell.angle_beta   90.00
_cell.angle_gamma   90.00
#
_symmetry.space_group_name_H-M   'P 1'
#
loop_
_entity.id
_entity.type
_entity.pdbx_description
1 polymer ?
#
loop_
_entity_poly.entity_id
_entity_poly.type
_entity_poly.pdbx_seq_one_letter_code
_entity_poly.pdbx_strand_id
1 'polypeptide(L)'
;MLSTLTIIAMTMSPAQCINGQCSRPFLAAPALIQPSPAPTDRSAPWSIVTEEDPEKVHLFRGSTRVLGYDATADVVRWYQNGRWGDAARNPSQVVSKPSAAKSMLVESGPPRPESAEEATRPPAGNYGIDLDKLGHRERYSLNGREVSQAEAFQAAGDDLVDDSHLRRLTVIGTPEQRKAVVEDLKSSPKLSGYRDQLVIKTYSPADWAVNDAGFVTSGKPTIYLQAPNGKVLHRQDDYDGPDSLASAIRKSDPNYDPAKDPDLRKSSSNPLSDALSGFTPTTLGLVGIIVALIFKGPLLAAGGSLLARLRPQPTPSLTPDQLAELMRLLEKNRG
;
A
#
# COMPACT_ATOMS: atom_id res chain seq x y z
N MET A 1 -15.45 19.65 28.55
CA MET A 1 -14.84 20.57 27.57
C MET A 1 -15.97 21.16 26.74
N LEU A 2 -16.28 22.44 26.97
CA LEU A 2 -17.39 23.15 26.32
C LEU A 2 -16.98 23.62 24.92
N SER A 3 -17.81 23.34 23.92
CA SER A 3 -17.65 23.82 22.55
C SER A 3 -18.17 25.25 22.44
N THR A 4 -17.28 26.17 22.04
CA THR A 4 -17.58 27.59 21.83
C THR A 4 -18.23 27.78 20.46
N LEU A 5 -19.50 28.20 20.42
CA LEU A 5 -20.21 28.53 19.19
C LEU A 5 -19.95 30.01 18.83
N THR A 6 -19.27 30.28 17.73
CA THR A 6 -19.07 31.65 17.24
C THR A 6 -20.25 32.08 16.37
N ILE A 7 -21.04 33.04 16.87
CA ILE A 7 -22.13 33.68 16.12
C ILE A 7 -21.56 34.90 15.39
N ILE A 8 -21.61 34.89 14.06
CA ILE A 8 -21.23 36.06 13.23
C ILE A 8 -22.48 36.92 13.05
N ALA A 9 -22.50 38.10 13.66
CA ALA A 9 -23.53 39.11 13.44
C ALA A 9 -23.23 39.88 12.13
N MET A 10 -24.13 39.82 11.15
CA MET A 10 -24.07 40.67 9.96
C MET A 10 -24.88 41.95 10.21
N THR A 11 -24.22 43.10 10.20
CA THR A 11 -24.88 44.42 10.25
C THR A 11 -25.22 44.87 8.82
N MET A 12 -26.49 45.21 8.57
CA MET A 12 -26.92 45.81 7.31
C MET A 12 -27.00 47.33 7.46
N SER A 13 -26.31 48.07 6.59
CA SER A 13 -26.42 49.54 6.54
C SER A 13 -27.72 49.96 5.86
N PRO A 14 -28.42 51.01 6.36
CA PRO A 14 -29.65 51.51 5.76
C PRO A 14 -29.38 52.24 4.43
N ALA A 15 -30.25 52.03 3.44
CA ALA A 15 -30.16 52.68 2.13
C ALA A 15 -30.48 54.18 2.22
N GLN A 16 -29.66 55.02 1.59
CA GLN A 16 -29.93 56.44 1.41
C GLN A 16 -30.47 56.69 -0.01
N CYS A 17 -31.58 57.43 -0.12
CA CYS A 17 -32.13 57.88 -1.40
C CYS A 17 -32.03 59.41 -1.49
N ILE A 18 -31.59 59.93 -2.63
CA ILE A 18 -31.50 61.37 -2.91
C ILE A 18 -32.28 61.63 -4.21
N ASN A 19 -33.18 62.62 -4.19
CA ASN A 19 -33.98 63.08 -5.35
C ASN A 19 -34.77 61.99 -6.09
N GLY A 20 -35.44 61.10 -5.35
CA GLY A 20 -36.36 60.12 -5.93
C GLY A 20 -35.70 58.98 -6.72
N GLN A 21 -34.37 58.95 -6.81
CA GLN A 21 -33.62 57.82 -7.35
C GLN A 21 -32.94 57.08 -6.21
N CYS A 22 -33.48 55.92 -5.85
CA CYS A 22 -32.81 55.00 -4.95
C CYS A 22 -31.81 54.17 -5.75
N SER A 23 -30.53 54.52 -5.67
CA SER A 23 -29.45 53.68 -6.16
C SER A 23 -29.48 52.37 -5.38
N ARG A 24 -29.80 51.24 -6.03
CA ARG A 24 -29.57 49.92 -5.43
C ARG A 24 -28.09 49.87 -5.03
N PRO A 25 -27.73 49.50 -3.79
CA PRO A 25 -26.33 49.24 -3.49
C PRO A 25 -25.90 48.18 -4.51
N PHE A 26 -24.91 48.52 -5.34
CA PHE A 26 -24.20 47.51 -6.11
C PHE A 26 -23.75 46.50 -5.05
N LEU A 27 -24.32 45.30 -5.09
CA LEU A 27 -23.74 44.16 -4.40
C LEU A 27 -22.37 44.01 -5.03
N ALA A 28 -21.36 44.62 -4.42
CA ALA A 28 -19.99 44.29 -4.71
C ALA A 28 -19.93 42.77 -4.56
N ALA A 29 -19.71 42.07 -5.67
CA ALA A 29 -19.49 40.64 -5.63
C ALA A 29 -18.47 40.41 -4.51
N PRO A 30 -18.74 39.51 -3.54
CA PRO A 30 -17.78 39.25 -2.48
C PRO A 30 -16.47 38.98 -3.19
N ALA A 31 -15.47 39.83 -2.95
CA ALA A 31 -14.13 39.56 -3.39
C ALA A 31 -13.84 38.20 -2.76
N LEU A 32 -13.79 37.15 -3.59
CA LEU A 32 -13.27 35.86 -3.22
C LEU A 32 -11.84 36.17 -2.80
N ILE A 33 -11.64 36.42 -1.50
CA ILE A 33 -10.34 36.40 -0.87
C ILE A 33 -9.90 34.95 -1.08
N GLN A 34 -9.23 34.70 -2.21
CA GLN A 34 -8.52 33.45 -2.38
C GLN A 34 -7.52 33.42 -1.23
N PRO A 35 -7.61 32.44 -0.32
CA PRO A 35 -6.65 32.34 0.75
C PRO A 35 -5.28 32.31 0.09
N SER A 36 -4.45 33.30 0.40
CA SER A 36 -3.07 33.32 -0.06
C SER A 36 -2.45 31.98 0.38
N PRO A 37 -1.89 31.19 -0.54
CA PRO A 37 -1.37 29.88 -0.18
C PRO A 37 -0.36 30.07 0.94
N ALA A 38 -0.65 29.48 2.10
CA ALA A 38 0.24 29.57 3.25
C ALA A 38 1.64 29.10 2.80
N PRO A 39 2.72 29.83 3.16
CA PRO A 39 4.05 29.42 2.80
C PRO A 39 4.26 27.99 3.28
N THR A 40 4.64 27.10 2.37
CA THR A 40 4.86 25.69 2.70
C THR A 40 6.02 25.63 3.69
N ASP A 41 5.70 25.41 4.96
CA ASP A 41 6.70 25.18 5.99
C ASP A 41 7.51 23.95 5.58
N ARG A 42 8.77 24.18 5.21
CA ARG A 42 9.68 23.11 4.79
C ARG A 42 10.05 22.19 5.95
N SER A 43 9.75 22.54 7.19
CA SER A 43 9.95 21.66 8.35
C SER A 43 8.74 20.77 8.66
N ALA A 44 7.59 20.99 8.02
CA ALA A 44 6.39 20.21 8.30
C ALA A 44 6.58 18.72 7.93
N PRO A 45 6.09 17.79 8.78
CA PRO A 45 6.25 16.36 8.56
C PRO A 45 5.46 15.90 7.33
N TRP A 46 5.97 14.86 6.69
CA TRP A 46 5.27 14.17 5.61
C TRP A 46 4.24 13.20 6.20
N SER A 47 3.07 13.14 5.57
CA SER A 47 2.05 12.15 5.90
C SER A 47 1.41 11.60 4.64
N ILE A 48 0.95 10.35 4.74
CA ILE A 48 0.18 9.69 3.69
C ILE A 48 -1.24 9.52 4.21
N VAL A 49 -2.19 9.88 3.37
CA VAL A 49 -3.60 9.66 3.63
C VAL A 49 -4.16 8.90 2.43
N THR A 50 -4.76 7.76 2.71
CA THR A 50 -5.69 7.10 1.79
C THR A 50 -7.06 7.73 2.02
N GLU A 51 -7.69 8.23 0.96
CA GLU A 51 -9.09 8.68 1.04
C GLU A 51 -10.03 7.44 1.06
N GLU A 52 -11.34 7.66 1.00
CA GLU A 52 -12.34 6.57 0.93
C GLU A 52 -12.11 5.59 -0.24
N ASP A 53 -11.33 6.02 -1.24
CA ASP A 53 -10.86 5.19 -2.34
C ASP A 53 -9.47 4.61 -2.01
N PRO A 54 -9.36 3.30 -1.69
CA PRO A 54 -8.09 2.66 -1.32
C PRO A 54 -7.07 2.67 -2.46
N GLU A 55 -7.51 2.87 -3.70
CA GLU A 55 -6.65 2.95 -4.88
C GLU A 55 -5.98 4.32 -5.04
N LYS A 56 -6.31 5.30 -4.18
CA LYS A 56 -5.75 6.65 -4.23
C LYS A 56 -4.96 6.97 -2.97
N VAL A 57 -3.67 7.21 -3.18
CA VAL A 57 -2.73 7.60 -2.12
C VAL A 57 -2.37 9.05 -2.29
N HIS A 58 -2.58 9.86 -1.26
CA HIS A 58 -2.19 11.27 -1.25
C HIS A 58 -1.03 11.52 -0.29
N LEU A 59 -0.01 12.23 -0.78
CA LEU A 59 1.12 12.68 0.01
C LEU A 59 0.91 14.13 0.43
N PHE A 60 1.00 14.36 1.73
CA PHE A 60 0.86 15.67 2.36
C PHE A 60 2.17 16.09 3.03
N ARG A 61 2.39 17.41 3.08
CA ARG A 61 3.40 18.03 3.94
C ARG A 61 2.68 18.98 4.89
N GLY A 62 2.60 18.60 6.16
CA GLY A 62 1.65 19.21 7.10
C GLY A 62 0.21 19.04 6.59
N SER A 63 -0.51 20.14 6.41
CA SER A 63 -1.89 20.15 5.87
C SER A 63 -1.96 20.36 4.35
N THR A 64 -0.82 20.54 3.68
CA THR A 64 -0.79 20.85 2.24
C THR A 64 -0.64 19.56 1.44
N ARG A 65 -1.60 19.30 0.54
CA ARG A 65 -1.51 18.20 -0.43
C ARG A 65 -0.44 18.52 -1.47
N VAL A 66 0.48 17.61 -1.71
CA VAL A 66 1.62 17.82 -2.62
C VAL A 66 1.56 16.89 -3.82
N LEU A 67 1.14 15.64 -3.63
CA LEU A 67 1.17 14.60 -4.66
C LEU A 67 0.03 13.62 -4.46
N GLY A 68 -0.44 13.03 -5.55
CA GLY A 68 -1.43 11.96 -5.58
C GLY A 68 -0.95 10.84 -6.50
N TYR A 69 -1.12 9.61 -6.04
CA TYR A 69 -0.88 8.41 -6.81
C TYR A 69 -2.19 7.64 -6.93
N ASP A 70 -2.56 7.32 -8.17
CA ASP A 70 -3.73 6.51 -8.51
C ASP A 70 -3.21 5.14 -8.97
N ALA A 71 -3.43 4.12 -8.13
CA ALA A 71 -2.92 2.77 -8.35
C ALA A 71 -3.62 2.06 -9.52
N THR A 72 -4.90 2.34 -9.74
CA THR A 72 -5.68 1.75 -10.85
C THR A 72 -5.18 2.25 -12.20
N ALA A 73 -4.90 3.55 -12.31
CA ALA A 73 -4.41 4.14 -13.55
C ALA A 73 -2.87 4.11 -13.68
N ASP A 74 -2.16 3.71 -12.62
CA ASP A 74 -0.69 3.77 -12.49
C ASP A 74 -0.13 5.16 -12.87
N VAL A 75 -0.71 6.19 -12.26
CA VAL A 75 -0.33 7.59 -12.54
C VAL A 75 -0.05 8.38 -11.27
N VAL A 76 1.03 9.16 -11.32
CA VAL A 76 1.36 10.19 -10.32
C VAL A 76 0.93 11.54 -10.86
N ARG A 77 0.33 12.37 -10.00
CA ARG A 77 0.00 13.77 -10.28
C ARG A 77 0.50 14.66 -9.16
N TRP A 78 1.09 15.80 -9.52
CA TRP A 78 1.40 16.85 -8.55
C TRP A 78 0.17 17.68 -8.22
N TYR A 79 0.03 18.07 -6.95
CA TYR A 79 -0.99 19.03 -6.53
C TYR A 79 -0.34 20.39 -6.25
N GLN A 80 -0.68 21.39 -7.05
CA GLN A 80 -0.15 22.75 -6.92
C GLN A 80 -1.25 23.77 -7.16
N ASN A 81 -1.28 24.81 -6.34
CA ASN A 81 -2.22 25.93 -6.48
C ASN A 81 -3.69 25.48 -6.59
N GLY A 82 -4.06 24.45 -5.81
CA GLY A 82 -5.42 23.92 -5.78
C GLY A 82 -5.80 23.07 -7.01
N ARG A 83 -4.83 22.64 -7.83
CA ARG A 83 -5.08 21.86 -9.05
C ARG A 83 -4.12 20.69 -9.19
N TRP A 84 -4.60 19.62 -9.80
CA TRP A 84 -3.78 18.50 -10.24
C TRP A 84 -3.04 18.86 -11.54
N GLY A 85 -1.74 18.61 -11.57
CA GLY A 85 -0.94 18.65 -12.78
C GLY A 85 -1.20 17.45 -13.70
N ASP A 86 -0.43 17.38 -14.78
CA ASP A 86 -0.50 16.30 -15.75
C ASP A 86 -0.14 14.95 -15.11
N ALA A 87 -0.76 13.89 -15.62
CA ALA A 87 -0.51 12.53 -15.18
C ALA A 87 0.82 12.01 -15.75
N ALA A 88 1.70 11.53 -14.86
CA ALA A 88 2.93 10.83 -15.24
C ALA A 88 2.80 9.33 -14.92
N ARG A 89 3.01 8.47 -15.91
CA ARG A 89 2.89 6.99 -15.80
C ARG A 89 4.11 6.31 -15.16
N ASN A 90 5.10 7.07 -14.72
CA ASN A 90 6.29 6.52 -14.10
C ASN A 90 6.83 7.52 -13.08
N PRO A 91 6.86 7.18 -11.76
CA PRO A 91 7.40 8.05 -10.72
C PRO A 91 8.84 8.49 -11.02
N SER A 92 9.63 7.65 -11.70
CA SER A 92 11.01 7.95 -12.11
C SER A 92 11.07 9.02 -13.21
N GLN A 93 10.05 9.15 -14.06
CA GLN A 93 9.99 10.17 -15.12
C GLN A 93 9.67 11.58 -14.58
N VAL A 94 9.14 11.66 -13.36
CA VAL A 94 8.91 12.94 -12.67
C VAL A 94 10.24 13.61 -12.29
N VAL A 95 11.33 12.84 -12.23
CA VAL A 95 12.70 13.35 -12.03
C VAL A 95 13.33 13.70 -13.38
N SER A 96 12.80 14.71 -14.07
CA SER A 96 13.58 15.34 -15.13
C SER A 96 14.76 16.07 -14.46
N LYS A 97 15.99 15.59 -14.69
CA LYS A 97 17.22 16.33 -14.36
C LYS A 97 17.06 17.79 -14.80
N PRO A 98 17.46 18.79 -14.00
CA PRO A 98 17.40 20.18 -14.42
C PRO A 98 18.09 20.33 -15.77
N SER A 99 17.32 20.77 -16.77
CA SER A 99 17.77 21.00 -18.14
C SER A 99 18.97 21.93 -18.15
N ALA A 100 20.02 21.50 -18.83
CA ALA A 100 21.29 22.18 -18.99
C ALA A 100 21.13 23.64 -19.42
N ALA A 101 21.46 24.56 -18.51
CA ALA A 101 21.84 25.91 -18.85
C ALA A 101 23.31 26.11 -18.48
N LYS A 102 24.15 26.15 -19.52
CA LYS A 102 25.55 26.61 -19.55
C LYS A 102 26.52 25.92 -18.58
N SER A 103 27.03 24.78 -19.04
CA SER A 103 28.38 24.34 -18.69
C SER A 103 29.38 25.24 -19.44
N MET A 104 29.98 26.19 -18.72
CA MET A 104 31.21 26.85 -19.13
C MET A 104 32.26 26.60 -18.03
N LEU A 105 33.44 26.22 -18.49
CA LEU A 105 34.71 26.04 -17.77
C LEU A 105 34.79 24.89 -16.76
N VAL A 106 35.39 23.80 -17.25
CA VAL A 106 36.15 22.84 -16.45
C VAL A 106 37.38 23.57 -15.94
N GLU A 107 37.33 24.00 -14.69
CA GLU A 107 38.51 24.38 -13.91
C GLU A 107 38.90 23.18 -13.05
N SER A 108 40.10 22.68 -13.28
CA SER A 108 40.74 21.59 -12.54
C SER A 108 41.02 22.04 -11.11
N GLY A 109 40.04 21.83 -10.22
CA GLY A 109 40.19 22.02 -8.78
C GLY A 109 40.93 20.85 -8.10
N PRO A 110 41.59 21.11 -6.95
CA PRO A 110 42.35 20.10 -6.21
C PRO A 110 41.48 18.93 -5.73
N PRO A 111 42.08 17.76 -5.41
CA PRO A 111 41.35 16.58 -4.97
C PRO A 111 40.41 16.92 -3.81
N ARG A 112 39.13 16.61 -4.00
CA ARG A 112 38.06 16.79 -3.03
C ARG A 112 38.41 15.95 -1.78
N PRO A 113 38.52 16.55 -0.59
CA PRO A 113 38.73 15.78 0.63
C PRO A 113 37.58 14.79 0.77
N GLU A 114 37.96 13.52 0.94
CA GLU A 114 37.08 12.42 1.27
C GLU A 114 36.13 12.86 2.40
N SER A 115 34.83 12.82 2.11
CA SER A 115 33.81 13.47 2.91
C SER A 115 33.84 12.91 4.34
N ALA A 116 34.05 13.78 5.32
CA ALA A 116 34.02 13.49 6.76
C ALA A 116 32.64 13.02 7.28
N GLU A 117 31.71 12.67 6.39
CA GLU A 117 30.35 12.28 6.68
C GLU A 117 30.20 10.75 6.89
N GLU A 118 31.25 9.97 6.63
CA GLU A 118 31.27 8.53 6.95
C GLU A 118 31.66 8.23 8.41
N ALA A 119 32.12 9.23 9.17
CA ALA A 119 32.61 9.05 10.54
C ALA A 119 31.54 9.07 11.65
N THR A 120 30.25 9.26 11.34
CA THR A 120 29.18 9.37 12.35
C THR A 120 28.14 8.25 12.28
N ARG A 121 28.30 7.25 11.42
CA ARG A 121 27.47 6.04 11.56
C ARG A 121 27.83 5.39 12.89
N PRO A 122 26.88 5.22 13.83
CA PRO A 122 27.13 4.42 15.02
C PRO A 122 27.65 3.05 14.56
N PRO A 123 28.70 2.50 15.18
CA PRO A 123 29.25 1.21 14.80
C PRO A 123 28.10 0.22 14.74
N ALA A 124 27.94 -0.44 13.59
CA ALA A 124 26.93 -1.47 13.43
C ALA A 124 27.01 -2.39 14.65
N GLY A 125 25.91 -2.49 15.41
CA GLY A 125 25.91 -3.17 16.69
C GLY A 125 26.54 -4.55 16.54
N ASN A 126 27.68 -4.78 17.18
CA ASN A 126 28.27 -6.10 17.18
C ASN A 126 27.37 -6.99 18.06
N TYR A 127 26.57 -7.85 17.43
CA TYR A 127 25.60 -8.75 18.06
C TYR A 127 26.26 -9.93 18.80
N GLY A 128 27.35 -9.68 19.52
CA GLY A 128 28.13 -10.72 20.22
C GLY A 128 29.00 -11.58 19.29
N ILE A 129 29.27 -11.12 18.07
CA ILE A 129 30.11 -11.80 17.09
C ILE A 129 31.55 -11.31 17.27
N ASP A 130 32.44 -12.17 17.72
CA ASP A 130 33.87 -11.88 17.80
C ASP A 130 34.46 -11.87 16.37
N LEU A 131 34.55 -10.68 15.76
CA LEU A 131 34.98 -10.49 14.38
C LEU A 131 36.41 -10.99 14.15
N ASP A 132 37.26 -10.98 15.18
CA ASP A 132 38.64 -11.46 15.10
C ASP A 132 38.71 -13.00 15.07
N LYS A 133 37.63 -13.67 15.50
CA LYS A 133 37.48 -15.13 15.39
C LYS A 133 36.79 -15.57 14.11
N LEU A 134 36.16 -14.66 13.37
CA LEU A 134 35.65 -14.97 12.04
C LEU A 134 36.85 -15.14 11.10
N GLY A 135 36.99 -16.32 10.50
CA GLY A 135 37.99 -16.51 9.46
C GLY A 135 37.75 -15.54 8.31
N HIS A 136 38.81 -14.88 7.81
CA HIS A 136 38.74 -13.98 6.65
C HIS A 136 38.39 -14.67 5.31
N ARG A 137 38.18 -15.99 5.32
CA ARG A 137 37.79 -16.80 4.16
C ARG A 137 36.71 -17.77 4.58
N GLU A 138 35.80 -18.08 3.67
CA GLU A 138 34.81 -19.14 3.82
C GLU A 138 35.54 -20.48 4.02
N ARG A 139 35.09 -21.28 4.99
CA ARG A 139 35.68 -22.60 5.29
C ARG A 139 34.56 -23.62 5.41
N TYR A 140 34.76 -24.77 4.79
CA TYR A 140 33.87 -25.91 4.91
C TYR A 140 34.53 -26.94 5.80
N SER A 141 33.75 -27.55 6.69
CA SER A 141 34.26 -28.62 7.54
C SER A 141 33.26 -29.77 7.60
N LEU A 142 33.79 -30.98 7.58
CA LEU A 142 33.02 -32.21 7.75
C LEU A 142 33.60 -32.95 8.95
N ASN A 143 32.81 -33.09 10.02
CA ASN A 143 33.23 -33.69 11.29
C ASN A 143 34.52 -33.06 11.87
N GLY A 144 34.62 -31.73 11.82
CA GLY A 144 35.76 -30.98 12.36
C GLY A 144 37.02 -30.96 11.48
N ARG A 145 37.03 -31.66 10.34
CA ARG A 145 38.10 -31.60 9.34
C ARG A 145 37.76 -30.58 8.27
N GLU A 146 38.66 -29.63 7.99
CA GLU A 146 38.51 -28.70 6.86
C GLU A 146 38.49 -29.51 5.55
N VAL A 147 37.48 -29.27 4.72
CA VAL A 147 37.28 -29.92 3.42
C VAL A 147 37.08 -28.85 2.36
N SER A 148 37.22 -29.22 1.09
CA SER A 148 36.83 -28.35 -0.01
C SER A 148 35.31 -28.15 -0.04
N GLN A 149 34.87 -27.05 -0.68
CA GLN A 149 33.46 -26.79 -0.93
C GLN A 149 32.79 -27.98 -1.64
N ALA A 150 33.43 -28.50 -2.70
CA ALA A 150 32.93 -29.65 -3.47
C ALA A 150 32.76 -30.90 -2.61
N GLU A 151 33.72 -31.23 -1.75
CA GLU A 151 33.59 -32.36 -0.81
C GLU A 151 32.48 -32.13 0.22
N ALA A 152 32.28 -30.90 0.69
CA ALA A 152 31.20 -30.58 1.62
C ALA A 152 29.82 -30.74 0.95
N PHE A 153 29.66 -30.27 -0.28
CA PHE A 153 28.41 -30.48 -1.05
C PHE A 153 28.20 -31.95 -1.40
N GLN A 154 29.25 -32.67 -1.80
CA GLN A 154 29.16 -34.11 -2.06
C GLN A 154 28.83 -34.91 -0.78
N ALA A 155 29.38 -34.51 0.37
CA ALA A 155 29.10 -35.13 1.66
C ALA A 155 27.73 -34.77 2.22
N ALA A 156 27.18 -33.60 1.85
CA ALA A 156 25.79 -33.26 2.10
C ALA A 156 24.84 -34.20 1.33
N GLY A 157 25.34 -34.81 0.24
CA GLY A 157 24.68 -35.83 -0.56
C GLY A 157 23.69 -35.24 -1.55
N ASP A 158 23.35 -36.04 -2.57
CA ASP A 158 22.26 -35.73 -3.51
C ASP A 158 20.87 -35.89 -2.86
N ASP A 159 20.81 -36.40 -1.62
CA ASP A 159 19.58 -36.69 -0.88
C ASP A 159 19.00 -35.47 -0.16
N LEU A 160 19.63 -34.29 -0.28
CA LEU A 160 19.00 -33.05 0.18
C LEU A 160 17.82 -32.70 -0.73
N VAL A 161 16.62 -32.92 -0.21
CA VAL A 161 15.40 -32.48 -0.87
C VAL A 161 15.42 -30.96 -0.97
N ASP A 162 15.42 -30.44 -2.20
CA ASP A 162 15.26 -29.00 -2.45
C ASP A 162 13.83 -28.58 -2.10
N ASP A 163 13.67 -28.03 -0.90
CA ASP A 163 12.41 -27.49 -0.39
C ASP A 163 12.30 -25.96 -0.56
N SER A 164 13.22 -25.34 -1.32
CA SER A 164 13.33 -23.87 -1.45
C SER A 164 12.13 -23.20 -2.08
N HIS A 165 11.28 -23.98 -2.77
CA HIS A 165 10.05 -23.52 -3.43
C HIS A 165 8.78 -23.80 -2.61
N LEU A 166 8.89 -24.54 -1.50
CA LEU A 166 7.76 -24.91 -0.66
C LEU A 166 7.40 -23.77 0.29
N ARG A 167 6.10 -23.62 0.57
CA ARG A 167 5.61 -22.68 1.57
C ARG A 167 5.98 -23.19 2.97
N ARG A 168 6.19 -22.29 3.92
CA ARG A 168 6.56 -22.66 5.30
C ARG A 168 5.37 -22.51 6.22
N LEU A 169 4.98 -23.59 6.88
CA LEU A 169 3.92 -23.59 7.89
C LEU A 169 4.55 -23.70 9.28
N THR A 170 4.50 -22.62 10.05
CA THR A 170 5.06 -22.54 11.40
C THR A 170 3.95 -22.60 12.43
N VAL A 171 3.99 -23.57 13.35
CA VAL A 171 3.00 -23.76 14.41
C VAL A 171 3.64 -23.52 15.78
N ILE A 172 3.11 -22.54 16.52
CA ILE A 172 3.64 -22.12 17.82
C ILE A 172 2.61 -22.40 18.90
N GLY A 173 2.93 -23.27 19.86
CA GLY A 173 2.00 -23.62 20.93
C GLY A 173 2.49 -24.71 21.86
N THR A 174 1.60 -25.23 22.70
CA THR A 174 1.93 -26.36 23.59
C THR A 174 2.23 -27.64 22.80
N PRO A 175 2.91 -28.64 23.38
CA PRO A 175 3.15 -29.92 22.71
C PRO A 175 1.89 -30.57 22.15
N GLU A 176 0.77 -30.50 22.88
CA GLU A 176 -0.52 -31.09 22.51
C GLU A 176 -1.14 -30.37 21.32
N GLN A 177 -1.12 -29.03 21.34
CA GLN A 177 -1.64 -28.21 20.25
C GLN A 177 -0.85 -28.45 18.95
N ARG A 178 0.49 -28.46 19.04
CA ARG A 178 1.36 -28.72 17.88
C ARG A 178 1.13 -30.11 17.32
N LYS A 179 0.99 -31.12 18.20
CA LYS A 179 0.70 -32.49 17.80
C LYS A 179 -0.64 -32.58 17.07
N ALA A 180 -1.69 -31.95 17.58
CA ALA A 180 -3.01 -31.95 16.95
C ALA A 180 -2.95 -31.41 15.51
N VAL A 181 -2.33 -30.24 15.30
CA VAL A 181 -2.18 -29.65 13.96
C VAL A 181 -1.38 -30.57 13.01
N VAL A 182 -0.28 -31.16 13.50
CA VAL A 182 0.56 -32.06 12.70
C VAL A 182 -0.18 -33.37 12.35
N GLU A 183 -0.96 -33.90 13.29
CA GLU A 183 -1.77 -35.11 13.08
C GLU A 183 -2.89 -34.87 12.07
N ASP A 184 -3.56 -33.72 12.16
CA ASP A 184 -4.57 -33.29 11.19
C ASP A 184 -3.96 -33.06 9.79
N LEU A 185 -2.77 -32.44 9.70
CA LEU A 185 -2.05 -32.31 8.43
C LEU A 185 -1.75 -33.69 7.79
N LYS A 186 -1.43 -34.71 8.61
CA LYS A 186 -1.13 -36.07 8.16
C LYS A 186 -2.35 -36.93 7.85
N SER A 187 -3.48 -36.70 8.51
CA SER A 187 -4.64 -37.61 8.46
C SER A 187 -5.84 -37.01 7.72
N SER A 188 -6.03 -35.69 7.78
CA SER A 188 -7.22 -35.04 7.19
C SER A 188 -7.22 -35.13 5.65
N PRO A 189 -8.31 -35.63 5.03
CA PRO A 189 -8.47 -35.62 3.58
C PRO A 189 -8.40 -34.21 2.98
N LYS A 190 -8.84 -33.18 3.72
CA LYS A 190 -8.89 -31.79 3.25
C LYS A 190 -7.51 -31.14 3.15
N LEU A 191 -6.55 -31.64 3.92
CA LEU A 191 -5.17 -31.16 3.94
C LEU A 191 -4.24 -32.01 3.05
N SER A 192 -4.72 -33.14 2.52
CA SER A 192 -3.91 -34.08 1.72
C SER A 192 -3.19 -33.42 0.55
N GLY A 193 -3.87 -32.55 -0.20
CA GLY A 193 -3.30 -31.85 -1.36
C GLY A 193 -2.19 -30.85 -1.03
N TYR A 194 -2.00 -30.48 0.24
CA TYR A 194 -0.98 -29.51 0.65
C TYR A 194 0.25 -30.14 1.29
N ARG A 195 0.26 -31.44 1.59
CA ARG A 195 1.34 -32.09 2.35
C ARG A 195 2.69 -31.93 1.69
N ASP A 196 2.74 -32.10 0.37
CA ASP A 196 3.96 -31.99 -0.43
C ASP A 196 4.25 -30.54 -0.87
N GLN A 197 3.42 -29.57 -0.44
CA GLN A 197 3.57 -28.15 -0.76
C GLN A 197 4.11 -27.33 0.42
N LEU A 198 4.32 -27.97 1.57
CA LEU A 198 4.56 -27.31 2.85
C LEU A 198 5.78 -27.88 3.57
N VAL A 199 6.65 -27.00 4.04
CA VAL A 199 7.65 -27.30 5.07
C VAL A 199 7.03 -26.94 6.43
N ILE A 200 6.81 -27.96 7.25
CA ILE A 200 6.16 -27.79 8.55
C ILE A 200 7.22 -27.65 9.63
N LYS A 201 7.13 -26.60 10.44
CA LYS A 201 7.94 -26.41 11.64
C LYS A 201 7.06 -26.14 12.85
N THR A 202 7.46 -26.67 13.99
CA THR A 202 6.72 -26.52 15.25
C THR A 202 7.65 -25.97 16.32
N TYR A 203 7.21 -24.94 17.04
CA TYR A 203 8.01 -24.28 18.07
C TYR A 203 7.23 -24.12 19.36
N SER A 204 7.94 -24.13 20.48
CA SER A 204 7.41 -23.74 21.78
C SER A 204 7.29 -22.21 21.77
N PRO A 205 6.29 -21.61 22.46
CA PRO A 205 6.24 -20.18 22.67
C PRO A 205 7.54 -19.58 23.26
N ALA A 206 8.31 -20.40 23.99
CA ALA A 206 9.58 -20.01 24.62
C ALA A 206 10.83 -20.27 23.75
N ASP A 207 10.69 -20.86 22.56
CA ASP A 207 11.86 -21.10 21.71
C ASP A 207 12.37 -19.77 21.15
N TRP A 208 13.69 -19.56 21.24
CA TRP A 208 14.37 -18.34 20.76
C TRP A 208 14.01 -17.98 19.31
N ALA A 209 13.82 -19.01 18.47
CA ALA A 209 13.50 -18.86 17.04
C ALA A 209 12.18 -18.14 16.77
N VAL A 210 11.28 -18.08 17.77
CA VAL A 210 9.99 -17.39 17.66
C VAL A 210 9.83 -16.26 18.67
N ASN A 211 10.27 -16.46 19.91
CA ASN A 211 10.14 -15.48 20.99
C ASN A 211 10.96 -14.21 20.72
N ASP A 212 12.19 -14.38 20.22
CA ASP A 212 13.12 -13.25 20.03
C ASP A 212 13.03 -12.68 18.60
N ALA A 213 12.36 -13.41 17.69
CA ALA A 213 12.18 -13.04 16.29
C ALA A 213 10.89 -12.22 16.02
N GLY A 214 10.15 -11.84 17.08
CA GLY A 214 8.96 -10.99 16.96
C GLY A 214 7.70 -11.71 16.48
N PHE A 215 7.65 -13.05 16.55
CA PHE A 215 6.41 -13.79 16.29
C PHE A 215 5.41 -13.62 17.43
N VAL A 216 4.11 -13.69 17.11
CA VAL A 216 3.04 -13.71 18.11
C VAL A 216 2.98 -15.11 18.72
N THR A 217 3.27 -15.20 20.02
CA THR A 217 3.34 -16.46 20.77
C THR A 217 2.17 -16.68 21.73
N SER A 218 1.22 -15.72 21.81
CA SER A 218 0.08 -15.75 22.73
C SER A 218 -1.15 -16.53 22.23
N GLY A 219 -1.11 -17.05 21.00
CA GLY A 219 -2.20 -17.82 20.39
C GLY A 219 -2.34 -19.26 20.91
N LYS A 220 -3.32 -20.00 20.38
CA LYS A 220 -3.66 -21.36 20.87
C LYS A 220 -4.03 -22.36 19.76
N PRO A 221 -3.05 -22.95 19.06
CA PRO A 221 -1.71 -22.41 18.80
C PRO A 221 -1.78 -21.19 17.85
N THR A 222 -0.69 -20.42 17.75
CA THR A 222 -0.52 -19.46 16.64
C THR A 222 0.02 -20.20 15.43
N ILE A 223 -0.55 -19.99 14.24
CA ILE A 223 -0.13 -20.60 12.98
C ILE A 223 0.25 -19.50 11.99
N TYR A 224 1.44 -19.62 11.42
CA TYR A 224 1.91 -18.76 10.33
C TYR A 224 2.08 -19.58 9.06
N LEU A 225 1.60 -19.03 7.94
CA LEU A 225 1.91 -19.51 6.61
C LEU A 225 2.76 -18.46 5.90
N GLN A 226 3.94 -18.85 5.45
CA GLN A 226 4.89 -17.98 4.78
C GLN A 226 5.17 -18.48 3.35
N ALA A 227 5.37 -17.55 2.44
CA ALA A 227 5.92 -17.82 1.13
C ALA A 227 7.39 -18.29 1.24
N PRO A 228 7.96 -18.91 0.18
CA PRO A 228 9.33 -19.40 0.24
C PRO A 228 10.38 -18.31 0.49
N ASN A 229 10.08 -17.06 0.09
CA ASN A 229 10.89 -15.87 0.36
C ASN A 229 10.76 -15.30 1.79
N GLY A 230 10.00 -15.96 2.66
CA GLY A 230 9.77 -15.54 4.06
C GLY A 230 8.61 -14.56 4.27
N LYS A 231 7.97 -14.04 3.21
CA LYS A 231 6.80 -13.15 3.35
C LYS A 231 5.67 -13.91 4.05
N VAL A 232 5.11 -13.32 5.12
CA VAL A 232 3.94 -13.86 5.80
C VAL A 232 2.72 -13.69 4.89
N LEU A 233 2.09 -14.80 4.51
CA LEU A 233 0.87 -14.83 3.71
C LEU A 233 -0.37 -14.86 4.59
N HIS A 234 -0.29 -15.55 5.74
CA HIS A 234 -1.38 -15.66 6.68
C HIS A 234 -0.88 -15.89 8.10
N ARG A 235 -1.63 -15.36 9.07
CA ARG A 235 -1.49 -15.62 10.50
C ARG A 235 -2.86 -15.96 11.08
N GLN A 236 -2.90 -17.01 11.87
CA GLN A 236 -4.06 -17.41 12.68
C GLN A 236 -3.62 -17.48 14.15
N ASP A 237 -4.39 -16.89 15.06
CA ASP A 237 -4.05 -16.86 16.49
C ASP A 237 -4.71 -18.02 17.27
N ASP A 238 -5.50 -18.85 16.59
CA ASP A 238 -6.19 -20.05 17.09
C ASP A 238 -6.13 -21.21 16.07
N TYR A 239 -6.64 -22.38 16.44
CA TYR A 239 -6.81 -23.52 15.53
C TYR A 239 -8.16 -24.19 15.72
N ASP A 240 -9.07 -23.95 14.77
CA ASP A 240 -10.42 -24.51 14.75
C ASP A 240 -10.51 -25.85 13.99
N GLY A 241 -9.39 -26.53 13.78
CA GLY A 241 -9.32 -27.82 13.08
C GLY A 241 -8.94 -27.73 11.60
N PRO A 242 -8.92 -28.90 10.90
CA PRO A 242 -8.32 -29.02 9.58
C PRO A 242 -9.06 -28.27 8.48
N ASP A 243 -10.39 -28.11 8.57
CA ASP A 243 -11.18 -27.38 7.57
C ASP A 243 -10.85 -25.89 7.54
N SER A 244 -10.67 -25.30 8.73
CA SER A 244 -10.29 -23.90 8.88
C SER A 244 -8.88 -23.67 8.31
N LEU A 245 -7.93 -24.53 8.68
CA LEU A 245 -6.56 -24.45 8.17
C LEU A 245 -6.47 -24.69 6.65
N ALA A 246 -7.21 -25.66 6.11
CA ALA A 246 -7.25 -25.89 4.67
C ALA A 246 -7.80 -24.67 3.92
N SER A 247 -8.83 -24.02 4.48
CA SER A 247 -9.40 -22.79 3.92
C SER A 247 -8.41 -21.63 3.98
N ALA A 248 -7.66 -21.50 5.07
CA ALA A 248 -6.61 -20.49 5.22
C ALA A 248 -5.47 -20.69 4.19
N ILE A 249 -4.95 -21.91 4.06
CA ILE A 249 -3.89 -22.25 3.09
C ILE A 249 -4.34 -21.96 1.66
N ARG A 250 -5.59 -22.30 1.32
CA ARG A 250 -6.17 -22.07 0.00
C ARG A 250 -6.30 -20.59 -0.33
N LYS A 251 -6.85 -19.79 0.60
CA LYS A 251 -7.02 -18.33 0.42
C LYS A 251 -5.70 -17.56 0.37
N SER A 252 -4.63 -18.15 0.92
CA SER A 252 -3.29 -17.57 0.94
C SER A 252 -2.50 -17.83 -0.35
N ASP A 253 -3.03 -18.64 -1.27
CA ASP A 253 -2.41 -18.84 -2.58
C ASP A 253 -2.48 -17.53 -3.40
N PRO A 254 -1.36 -16.99 -3.91
CA PRO A 254 -1.37 -15.80 -4.74
C PRO A 254 -2.26 -15.92 -5.99
N ASN A 255 -2.53 -17.14 -6.46
CA ASN A 255 -3.39 -17.42 -7.60
C ASN A 255 -4.84 -17.74 -7.19
N TYR A 256 -5.21 -17.56 -5.92
CA TYR A 256 -6.56 -17.80 -5.44
C TYR A 256 -7.55 -16.83 -6.09
N ASP A 257 -8.52 -17.40 -6.82
CA ASP A 257 -9.64 -16.67 -7.40
C ASP A 257 -10.90 -16.93 -6.55
N PRO A 258 -11.38 -15.95 -5.77
CA PRO A 258 -12.57 -16.12 -4.94
C PRO A 258 -13.83 -16.39 -5.75
N ALA A 259 -13.89 -16.03 -7.05
CA ALA A 259 -15.05 -16.31 -7.89
C ALA A 259 -15.18 -17.81 -8.22
N LYS A 260 -14.08 -18.56 -8.15
CA LYS A 260 -14.04 -20.01 -8.39
C LYS A 260 -14.34 -20.84 -7.13
N ASP A 261 -14.51 -20.19 -5.98
CA ASP A 261 -14.92 -20.80 -4.72
C ASP A 261 -16.18 -20.11 -4.16
N PRO A 262 -17.33 -20.31 -4.82
CA PRO A 262 -18.58 -19.77 -4.33
C PRO A 262 -18.93 -20.39 -2.96
N ASP A 263 -19.21 -19.55 -1.97
CA ASP A 263 -19.65 -19.98 -0.64
C ASP A 263 -20.99 -20.72 -0.76
N LEU A 264 -20.96 -22.05 -0.73
CA LEU A 264 -22.14 -22.91 -0.87
C LEU A 264 -23.19 -22.70 0.24
N ARG A 265 -22.83 -22.00 1.32
CA ARG A 265 -23.78 -21.62 2.39
C ARG A 265 -24.55 -20.37 2.06
N LYS A 266 -24.02 -19.51 1.18
CA LYS A 266 -24.78 -18.42 0.61
C LYS A 266 -25.63 -19.05 -0.47
N SER A 267 -26.92 -19.25 -0.17
CA SER A 267 -27.92 -19.52 -1.20
C SER A 267 -27.68 -18.51 -2.30
N SER A 268 -27.30 -18.99 -3.50
CA SER A 268 -27.02 -18.15 -4.65
C SER A 268 -28.15 -17.14 -4.75
N SER A 269 -27.89 -15.86 -4.46
CA SER A 269 -28.93 -14.86 -4.62
C SER A 269 -29.27 -14.92 -6.09
N ASN A 270 -30.52 -15.30 -6.39
CA ASN A 270 -30.95 -15.40 -7.76
C ASN A 270 -30.77 -13.98 -8.31
N PRO A 271 -29.95 -13.76 -9.36
CA PRO A 271 -29.68 -12.40 -9.85
C PRO A 271 -30.99 -11.70 -10.27
N LEU A 272 -32.02 -12.49 -10.59
CA LEU A 272 -33.37 -12.03 -10.85
C LEU A 272 -34.10 -11.48 -9.60
N SER A 273 -33.88 -12.06 -8.41
CA SER A 273 -34.51 -11.56 -7.18
C SER A 273 -33.86 -10.28 -6.68
N ASP A 274 -32.54 -10.10 -6.86
CA ASP A 274 -31.86 -8.85 -6.53
C ASP A 274 -32.17 -7.75 -7.55
N ALA A 275 -32.35 -8.09 -8.82
CA ALA A 275 -32.78 -7.13 -9.84
C ALA A 275 -34.24 -6.67 -9.66
N LEU A 276 -35.13 -7.51 -9.11
CA LEU A 276 -36.55 -7.20 -8.93
C LEU A 276 -36.88 -6.59 -7.56
N SER A 277 -36.02 -6.74 -6.55
CA SER A 277 -36.25 -6.21 -5.20
C SER A 277 -36.13 -4.68 -5.11
N GLY A 278 -35.48 -4.04 -6.08
CA GLY A 278 -35.42 -2.58 -6.22
C GLY A 278 -36.64 -1.94 -6.90
N PHE A 279 -37.56 -2.73 -7.47
CA PHE A 279 -38.75 -2.21 -8.14
C PHE A 279 -39.96 -2.29 -7.21
N THR A 280 -40.25 -1.17 -6.56
CA THR A 280 -41.60 -0.95 -6.02
C THR A 280 -42.61 -0.98 -7.19
N PRO A 281 -43.85 -1.43 -6.97
CA PRO A 281 -44.85 -1.54 -8.06
C PRO A 281 -45.12 -0.20 -8.79
N THR A 282 -44.72 0.93 -8.22
CA THR A 282 -44.79 2.26 -8.85
C THR A 282 -43.68 2.53 -9.88
N THR A 283 -42.49 1.93 -9.78
CA THR A 283 -41.38 2.19 -10.74
C THR A 283 -41.46 1.33 -12.01
N LEU A 284 -42.05 0.14 -11.95
CA LEU A 284 -42.34 -0.69 -13.14
C LEU A 284 -43.29 0.01 -14.13
N GLY A 285 -44.22 0.83 -13.64
CA GLY A 285 -45.10 1.63 -14.49
C GLY A 285 -44.38 2.72 -15.30
N LEU A 286 -43.29 3.28 -14.77
CA LEU A 286 -42.55 4.38 -15.40
C LEU A 286 -41.54 3.90 -16.46
N VAL A 287 -40.88 2.75 -16.23
CA VAL A 287 -39.95 2.16 -17.21
C VAL A 287 -40.69 1.70 -18.47
N GLY A 288 -41.91 1.14 -18.34
CA GLY A 288 -42.74 0.80 -19.49
C GLY A 288 -43.10 2.03 -20.35
N ILE A 289 -43.33 3.19 -19.73
CA ILE A 289 -43.61 4.45 -20.43
C ILE A 289 -42.35 5.01 -21.11
N ILE A 290 -41.18 4.93 -20.45
CA ILE A 290 -39.91 5.41 -21.01
C ILE A 290 -39.47 4.56 -22.22
N VAL A 291 -39.59 3.23 -22.16
CA VAL A 291 -39.31 2.36 -23.31
C VAL A 291 -40.28 2.64 -24.47
N ALA A 292 -41.55 2.92 -24.19
CA ALA A 292 -42.52 3.32 -25.20
C ALA A 292 -42.22 4.71 -25.83
N LEU A 293 -41.57 5.61 -25.10
CA LEU A 293 -41.18 6.94 -25.58
C LEU A 293 -39.84 6.94 -26.35
N ILE A 294 -38.89 6.08 -25.99
CA ILE A 294 -37.60 5.94 -26.71
C ILE A 294 -37.80 5.36 -28.13
N PHE A 295 -38.84 4.56 -28.36
CA PHE A 295 -39.16 4.03 -29.71
C PHE A 295 -39.95 5.00 -30.61
N LYS A 296 -40.15 6.27 -30.22
CA LYS A 296 -40.79 7.29 -31.06
C LYS A 296 -40.04 8.64 -31.06
N GLY A 297 -38.88 8.72 -31.71
CA GLY A 297 -38.40 10.00 -32.27
C GLY A 297 -36.88 10.23 -32.29
N PRO A 298 -36.34 11.06 -33.22
CA PRO A 298 -34.92 11.07 -33.58
C PRO A 298 -34.09 12.17 -32.89
N LEU A 299 -32.86 11.77 -32.54
CA LEU A 299 -31.56 12.45 -32.60
C LEU A 299 -31.49 13.98 -32.84
N LEU A 300 -30.86 14.73 -31.92
CA LEU A 300 -30.05 15.95 -32.15
C LEU A 300 -29.15 16.13 -30.89
N ALA A 301 -27.82 15.94 -30.94
CA ALA A 301 -26.77 16.76 -31.54
C ALA A 301 -26.65 18.18 -30.93
N ALA A 302 -25.66 18.40 -30.04
CA ALA A 302 -24.81 19.60 -29.96
C ALA A 302 -24.06 19.65 -28.61
N GLY A 303 -22.76 19.96 -28.63
CA GLY A 303 -22.02 20.30 -27.42
C GLY A 303 -20.51 20.19 -27.55
N GLY A 304 -19.91 20.91 -28.51
CA GLY A 304 -18.47 20.94 -28.73
C GLY A 304 -17.71 21.91 -27.80
N SER A 305 -16.49 21.49 -27.48
CA SER A 305 -15.25 22.25 -27.30
C SER A 305 -15.19 23.49 -26.38
N LEU A 306 -14.53 23.31 -25.24
CA LEU A 306 -13.85 24.38 -24.50
C LEU A 306 -12.43 23.93 -24.11
N LEU A 307 -11.44 24.15 -24.99
CA LEU A 307 -10.02 24.02 -24.66
C LEU A 307 -9.25 25.19 -25.26
N ALA A 308 -8.79 26.11 -24.41
CA ALA A 308 -7.63 26.93 -24.71
C ALA A 308 -6.98 27.50 -23.44
N ARG A 309 -5.65 27.34 -23.38
CA ARG A 309 -4.65 28.09 -22.61
C ARG A 309 -4.43 27.72 -21.14
N LEU A 310 -3.45 26.85 -20.92
CA LEU A 310 -2.50 26.99 -19.81
C LEU A 310 -1.08 26.76 -20.33
N ARG A 311 -0.18 27.72 -20.08
CA ARG A 311 1.26 27.54 -20.29
C ARG A 311 1.79 26.65 -19.15
N PRO A 312 2.65 25.67 -19.44
CA PRO A 312 3.24 24.83 -18.40
C PRO A 312 4.17 25.67 -17.52
N GLN A 313 3.88 25.69 -16.22
CA GLN A 313 4.82 26.15 -15.20
C GLN A 313 5.85 25.04 -14.95
N PRO A 314 7.10 25.38 -14.58
CA PRO A 314 8.11 24.38 -14.29
C PRO A 314 7.68 23.52 -13.09
N THR A 315 7.70 22.21 -13.30
CA THR A 315 7.35 21.22 -12.29
C THR A 315 8.42 21.24 -11.17
N PRO A 316 8.05 21.34 -9.89
CA PRO A 316 8.98 21.11 -8.80
C PRO A 316 9.46 19.66 -8.86
N SER A 317 10.78 19.47 -8.86
CA SER A 317 11.41 18.15 -8.80
C SER A 317 11.48 17.66 -7.35
N LEU A 318 11.15 16.39 -7.11
CA LEU A 318 11.52 15.72 -5.86
C LEU A 318 13.04 15.65 -5.78
N THR A 319 13.60 15.87 -4.58
CA THR A 319 14.99 15.45 -4.33
C THR A 319 15.05 13.91 -4.33
N PRO A 320 16.21 13.31 -4.65
CA PRO A 320 16.38 11.85 -4.60
C PRO A 320 15.90 11.22 -3.28
N ASP A 321 16.15 11.89 -2.15
CA ASP A 321 15.73 11.42 -0.82
C ASP A 321 14.20 11.42 -0.65
N GLN A 322 13.52 12.42 -1.22
CA GLN A 322 12.06 12.50 -1.17
C GLN A 322 11.41 11.42 -2.05
N LEU A 323 12.03 11.08 -3.18
CA LEU A 323 11.58 9.98 -4.02
C LEU A 323 11.79 8.64 -3.31
N ALA A 324 12.96 8.44 -2.69
CA ALA A 324 13.24 7.23 -1.93
C ALA A 324 12.25 7.01 -0.79
N GLU A 325 11.91 8.06 -0.03
CA GLU A 325 10.92 7.96 1.05
C GLU A 325 9.50 7.72 0.50
N LEU A 326 9.11 8.37 -0.60
CA LEU A 326 7.83 8.09 -1.26
C LEU A 326 7.74 6.64 -1.72
N MET A 327 8.79 6.11 -2.34
CA MET A 327 8.83 4.71 -2.80
C MET A 327 8.79 3.73 -1.62
N ARG A 328 9.57 3.99 -0.57
CA ARG A 328 9.56 3.19 0.68
C ARG A 328 8.17 3.12 1.30
N LEU A 329 7.47 4.25 1.32
CA LEU A 329 6.13 4.33 1.89
C LEU A 329 5.05 3.71 0.99
N LEU A 330 5.18 3.82 -0.34
CA LEU A 330 4.31 3.12 -1.28
C LEU A 330 4.51 1.60 -1.20
N GLU A 331 5.73 1.12 -1.03
CA GLU A 331 6.03 -0.29 -0.77
C GLU A 331 5.44 -0.77 0.55
N LYS A 332 5.50 0.06 1.60
CA LYS A 332 4.88 -0.23 2.91
C LYS A 332 3.36 -0.39 2.83
N ASN A 333 2.69 0.37 1.95
CA ASN A 333 1.23 0.32 1.79
C ASN A 333 0.75 -0.61 0.66
N ARG A 334 1.67 -1.17 -0.15
CA ARG A 334 1.37 -2.23 -1.15
C ARG A 334 1.29 -3.63 -0.53
N GLY A 335 1.53 -3.75 0.78
CA GLY A 335 1.34 -4.97 1.58
C GLY A 335 0.04 -4.94 2.35
#